data_AF-A0A162QM26-F1
#
_entry.id   AF-A0A162QM26-F1
#
_cell.length_a   1.000
_cell.length_b   1.000
_cell.length_c   1.000
_cell.angle_alpha   90.00
_cell.angle_beta   90.00
_cell.angle_gamma   90.00
#
_symmetry.space_group_name_H-M   'P 1'
#
loop_
_entity.id
_entity.type
_entity.pdbx_description
1 polymer ?
#
loop_
_entity_poly.entity_id
_entity_poly.type
_entity_poly.pdbx_seq_one_letter_code
_entity_poly.pdbx_strand_id
1 'polypeptide(L)'
;MGFSFRKSIKIGKNTRINFSKTGGIGISTGVKGARVSMNKKGVRTTLGVGGLQYRKDYNFKSTARKKEIPKDIVMYTLPEGVYIPKVPAKITNWTIGSIVLVIAGFVFIPVLLLAVPSLLFTLGIMATNKEFKSSYLTQRAIQLYKTGNFELSKKYCIKAIKKFENNNSAKTLLKHLEASH
;
A
#
# COMPACT_ATOMS: atom_id res chain seq x y z
N MET A 1 9.84 36.56 3.03
CA MET A 1 8.54 36.37 3.70
C MET A 1 7.65 35.50 2.81
N GLY A 2 7.53 34.21 3.09
CA GLY A 2 6.82 33.27 2.20
C GLY A 2 5.36 33.04 2.62
N PHE A 3 4.44 33.01 1.66
CA PHE A 3 3.03 32.70 1.93
C PHE A 3 2.85 31.33 2.59
N SER A 4 2.20 31.31 3.75
CA SER A 4 1.78 30.09 4.45
C SER A 4 0.28 29.88 4.26
N PHE A 5 -0.12 28.77 3.65
CA PHE A 5 -1.52 28.36 3.58
C PHE A 5 -1.81 27.31 4.66
N ARG A 6 -2.72 27.64 5.57
CA ARG A 6 -3.28 26.71 6.55
C ARG A 6 -4.79 26.89 6.62
N LYS A 7 -5.55 25.90 6.17
CA LYS A 7 -7.02 25.87 6.25
C LYS A 7 -7.45 24.67 7.07
N SER A 8 -8.53 24.80 7.85
CA SER A 8 -9.10 23.68 8.56
C SER A 8 -10.61 23.73 8.49
N ILE A 9 -11.22 22.62 8.09
CA ILE A 9 -12.65 22.52 7.79
C ILE A 9 -13.23 21.45 8.71
N LYS A 10 -14.30 21.80 9.45
CA LYS A 10 -15.07 20.83 10.24
C LYS A 10 -15.96 20.02 9.30
N ILE A 11 -15.96 18.70 9.45
CA ILE A 11 -16.78 17.77 8.63
C ILE A 11 -17.83 17.07 9.48
N GLY A 12 -17.66 17.10 10.81
CA GLY A 12 -18.67 16.64 11.76
C GLY A 12 -18.43 17.22 13.15
N LYS A 13 -19.21 16.76 14.12
CA LYS A 13 -19.20 17.24 15.51
C LYS A 13 -17.82 17.12 16.17
N ASN A 14 -17.06 16.10 15.81
CA ASN A 14 -15.78 15.75 16.44
C ASN A 14 -14.63 15.58 15.45
N THR A 15 -14.87 15.81 14.15
CA THR A 15 -13.91 15.54 13.07
C THR A 15 -13.64 16.77 12.22
N ARG A 16 -12.37 17.03 11.93
CA ARG A 16 -11.91 18.13 11.06
C ARG A 16 -10.83 17.65 10.09
N ILE A 17 -10.81 18.21 8.89
CA ILE A 17 -9.68 18.09 7.97
C ILE A 17 -8.83 19.37 8.05
N ASN A 18 -7.51 19.19 8.09
CA ASN A 18 -6.51 20.23 8.11
C ASN A 18 -5.73 20.18 6.79
N PHE A 19 -5.67 21.31 6.10
CA PHE A 19 -4.88 21.53 4.90
C PHE A 19 -3.72 22.47 5.25
N SER A 20 -2.49 22.05 4.98
CA SER A 20 -1.32 22.90 5.22
C SER A 20 -0.22 22.63 4.19
N LYS A 21 0.54 23.67 3.81
CA LYS A 21 1.64 23.55 2.84
C LYS A 21 2.69 22.50 3.26
N THR A 22 3.08 22.50 4.54
CA THR A 22 4.13 21.61 5.09
C THR A 22 3.61 20.29 5.64
N GLY A 23 2.36 20.25 6.12
CA GLY A 23 1.75 19.06 6.71
C GLY A 23 0.85 18.28 5.75
N GLY A 24 0.57 18.81 4.56
CA GLY A 24 -0.38 18.25 3.61
C GLY A 24 -1.82 18.27 4.12
N ILE A 25 -2.62 17.33 3.62
CA ILE A 25 -3.96 17.02 4.09
C ILE A 25 -3.85 16.10 5.31
N GLY A 26 -4.54 16.43 6.40
CA GLY A 26 -4.60 15.60 7.59
C GLY A 26 -6.01 15.58 8.17
N ILE A 27 -6.38 14.48 8.82
CA ILE A 27 -7.66 14.30 9.50
C ILE A 27 -7.42 14.33 11.00
N SER A 28 -8.32 14.94 11.76
CA SER A 28 -8.32 14.86 13.22
C SER A 28 -9.72 14.55 13.71
N THR A 29 -9.84 13.51 14.53
CA THR A 29 -11.11 13.05 15.12
C THR A 29 -10.95 12.84 16.62
N GLY A 30 -11.93 13.23 17.42
CA GLY A 30 -11.89 13.00 18.86
C GLY A 30 -12.91 13.78 19.69
N VAL A 31 -13.15 13.26 20.88
CA VAL A 31 -14.01 13.85 21.90
C VAL A 31 -13.17 14.57 22.95
N LYS A 32 -13.83 15.34 23.82
CA LYS A 32 -13.16 15.94 24.99
C LYS A 32 -12.67 14.78 25.87
N GLY A 33 -11.35 14.66 26.05
CA GLY A 33 -10.76 13.51 26.75
C GLY A 33 -9.89 12.60 25.87
N ALA A 34 -10.20 12.49 24.57
CA ALA A 34 -9.47 11.60 23.67
C ALA A 34 -9.54 12.09 22.21
N ARG A 35 -8.38 12.34 21.61
CA ARG A 35 -8.27 12.81 20.22
C ARG A 35 -7.14 12.11 19.49
N VAL A 36 -7.41 11.71 18.25
CA VAL A 36 -6.43 11.16 17.31
C VAL A 36 -6.36 12.08 16.10
N SER A 37 -5.14 12.39 15.66
CA SER A 37 -4.88 13.19 14.46
C SER A 37 -3.88 12.48 13.57
N MET A 38 -4.19 12.38 12.28
CA MET A 38 -3.31 11.80 11.27
C MET A 38 -2.99 12.86 10.22
N ASN A 39 -1.73 13.00 9.87
CA ASN A 39 -1.27 13.83 8.77
C ASN A 39 -0.11 13.12 8.04
N LYS A 40 0.46 13.78 7.03
CA LYS A 40 1.60 13.25 6.27
C LYS A 40 2.82 12.91 7.15
N LYS A 41 3.00 13.59 8.28
CA LYS A 41 4.15 13.43 9.17
C LYS A 41 3.97 12.26 10.15
N GLY A 42 2.73 11.91 10.48
CA GLY A 42 2.46 10.87 11.47
C GLY A 42 1.06 10.88 12.06
N VAL A 43 0.90 10.04 13.08
CA VAL A 43 -0.26 9.92 13.94
C VAL A 43 0.05 10.54 15.30
N ARG A 44 -0.80 11.42 15.79
CA ARG A 44 -0.74 12.00 17.13
C ARG A 44 -1.99 11.62 17.89
N THR A 45 -1.81 10.94 19.02
CA THR A 45 -2.86 10.57 19.97
C THR A 45 -2.73 11.44 21.22
N THR A 46 -3.83 12.01 21.68
CA THR A 46 -3.92 12.87 22.86
C THR A 46 -5.04 12.35 23.75
N LEU A 47 -4.71 12.00 24.99
CA LEU A 47 -5.65 11.53 26.01
C LEU A 47 -5.53 12.45 27.22
N GLY A 48 -6.64 12.85 27.85
CA GLY A 48 -6.57 13.70 29.05
C GLY A 48 -7.84 14.45 29.38
N VAL A 49 -8.19 14.46 30.67
CA VAL A 49 -9.36 15.13 31.24
C VAL A 49 -8.91 15.83 32.53
N GLY A 50 -9.44 17.02 32.81
CA GLY A 50 -9.20 17.69 34.10
C GLY A 50 -7.78 18.23 34.32
N GLY A 51 -7.14 18.76 33.27
CA GLY A 51 -5.84 19.45 33.37
C GLY A 51 -4.61 18.58 33.06
N LEU A 52 -4.72 17.25 33.19
CA LEU A 52 -3.65 16.33 32.80
C LEU A 52 -3.84 15.86 31.34
N GLN A 53 -2.80 15.96 30.50
CA GLN A 53 -2.82 15.48 29.12
C GLN A 53 -1.61 14.61 28.81
N TYR A 54 -1.87 13.38 28.37
CA TYR A 54 -0.89 12.49 27.78
C TYR A 54 -0.92 12.60 26.25
N ARG A 55 0.25 12.83 25.64
CA ARG A 55 0.40 12.92 24.18
C ARG A 55 1.42 11.91 23.70
N LYS A 56 1.05 11.17 22.65
CA LYS A 56 1.92 10.21 21.98
C LYS A 56 1.92 10.49 20.48
N ASP A 57 3.10 10.78 19.96
CA ASP A 57 3.34 11.04 18.54
C ASP A 57 4.05 9.84 17.92
N TYR A 58 3.49 9.36 16.82
CA TYR A 58 4.07 8.34 15.96
C TYR A 58 4.38 8.96 14.61
N ASN A 59 5.65 9.27 14.36
CA ASN A 59 6.06 9.79 13.07
C ASN A 59 6.18 8.66 12.05
N PHE A 60 5.58 8.86 10.89
CA PHE A 60 5.92 8.08 9.70
C PHE A 60 7.31 8.52 9.30
N LYS A 61 8.35 7.84 9.81
CA LYS A 61 9.70 7.99 9.27
C LYS A 61 9.57 7.78 7.77
N SER A 62 9.87 8.80 6.96
CA SER A 62 10.02 8.58 5.54
C SER A 62 11.15 7.57 5.39
N THR A 63 10.82 6.37 4.91
CA THR A 63 11.81 5.39 4.49
C THR A 63 12.64 5.91 3.31
N ALA A 64 12.29 7.08 2.77
CA ALA A 64 13.16 7.93 1.97
C ALA A 64 14.26 8.61 2.81
N ARG A 65 14.93 7.87 3.70
CA ARG A 65 16.37 8.11 3.80
C ARG A 65 16.88 7.48 2.51
N LYS A 66 17.37 8.31 1.58
CA LYS A 66 18.15 7.85 0.44
C LYS A 66 19.34 7.11 1.08
N LYS A 67 19.16 5.82 1.42
CA LYS A 67 20.29 4.93 1.68
C LYS A 67 21.03 5.03 0.37
N GLU A 68 22.17 5.70 0.38
CA GLU A 68 23.15 5.52 -0.67
C GLU A 68 23.26 4.01 -0.81
N ILE A 69 22.71 3.52 -1.92
CA ILE A 69 22.78 2.11 -2.27
C ILE A 69 24.28 1.84 -2.24
N PRO A 70 24.77 0.91 -1.39
CA PRO A 70 26.18 0.55 -1.41
C PRO A 70 26.59 0.36 -2.87
N LYS A 71 27.64 1.07 -3.31
CA LYS A 71 28.06 1.11 -4.72
C LYS A 71 28.31 -0.29 -5.30
N ASP A 72 28.44 -1.29 -4.43
CA ASP A 72 28.75 -2.68 -4.77
C ASP A 72 27.51 -3.61 -4.84
N ILE A 73 26.28 -3.09 -4.68
CA ILE A 73 25.09 -3.90 -5.01
C ILE A 73 24.98 -3.96 -6.54
N VAL A 74 25.48 -5.06 -7.11
CA VAL A 74 25.21 -5.42 -8.50
C VAL A 74 23.71 -5.69 -8.63
N MET A 75 22.97 -4.67 -9.07
CA MET A 75 21.57 -4.82 -9.45
C MET A 75 21.53 -5.61 -10.76
N TYR A 76 21.07 -6.86 -10.70
CA TYR A 76 20.90 -7.67 -11.90
C TYR A 76 19.80 -7.08 -12.79
N THR A 77 20.15 -6.79 -14.04
CA THR A 77 19.18 -6.39 -15.06
C THR A 77 18.28 -7.58 -15.39
N LEU A 78 17.00 -7.32 -15.57
CA LEU A 78 16.05 -8.36 -15.99
C LEU A 78 16.50 -8.95 -17.34
N PRO A 79 16.48 -10.28 -17.50
CA PRO A 79 16.80 -10.89 -18.77
C PRO A 79 15.74 -10.54 -19.83
N GLU A 80 16.14 -10.58 -21.10
CA GLU A 80 15.26 -10.25 -22.23
C GLU A 80 14.01 -11.15 -22.24
N GLY A 81 12.85 -10.55 -22.53
CA GLY A 81 11.57 -11.28 -22.57
C GLY A 81 10.90 -11.55 -21.22
N VAL A 82 11.48 -11.08 -20.09
CA VAL A 82 10.77 -11.04 -18.81
C VAL A 82 10.07 -9.70 -18.62
N TYR A 83 8.74 -9.72 -18.69
CA TYR A 83 7.91 -8.56 -18.41
C TYR A 83 7.45 -8.55 -16.96
N ILE A 84 7.29 -7.36 -16.37
CA ILE A 84 6.68 -7.24 -15.04
C ILE A 84 5.19 -7.54 -15.20
N PRO A 85 4.66 -8.64 -14.63
CA PRO A 85 3.28 -8.99 -14.84
C PRO A 85 2.40 -7.91 -14.23
N LYS A 86 1.57 -7.30 -15.08
CA LYS A 86 0.59 -6.31 -14.66
C LYS A 86 -0.56 -7.07 -13.99
N VAL A 87 -0.79 -6.79 -12.72
CA VAL A 87 -1.96 -7.33 -12.00
C VAL A 87 -3.25 -6.98 -12.77
N PRO A 88 -4.26 -7.86 -12.78
CA PRO A 88 -5.49 -7.67 -13.54
C PRO A 88 -6.16 -6.35 -13.17
N ALA A 89 -6.05 -5.36 -14.05
CA ALA A 89 -6.41 -3.97 -13.78
C ALA A 89 -7.90 -3.83 -13.41
N LYS A 90 -8.77 -4.68 -13.97
CA LYS A 90 -10.20 -4.65 -13.70
C LYS A 90 -10.52 -4.91 -12.23
N ILE A 91 -9.95 -5.96 -11.64
CA ILE A 91 -10.19 -6.34 -10.24
C ILE A 91 -9.58 -5.29 -9.32
N THR A 92 -8.37 -4.81 -9.61
CA THR A 92 -7.71 -3.78 -8.80
C THR A 92 -8.49 -2.47 -8.82
N ASN A 93 -8.98 -2.03 -9.98
CA ASN A 93 -9.75 -0.79 -10.09
C ASN A 93 -11.06 -0.88 -9.29
N TRP A 94 -11.72 -2.03 -9.32
CA TRP A 94 -12.93 -2.26 -8.52
C TRP A 94 -12.64 -2.26 -7.01
N THR A 95 -11.53 -2.87 -6.57
CA THR A 95 -11.11 -2.80 -5.16
C THR A 95 -10.78 -1.38 -4.71
N ILE A 96 -10.15 -0.58 -5.57
CA ILE A 96 -9.86 0.83 -5.26
C ILE A 96 -11.17 1.62 -5.14
N GLY A 97 -12.11 1.41 -6.07
CA GLY A 97 -13.43 2.03 -6.02
C GLY A 97 -14.21 1.69 -4.74
N SER A 98 -14.18 0.42 -4.31
CA SER A 98 -14.86 0.01 -3.07
C SER A 98 -14.21 0.63 -1.82
N ILE A 99 -12.88 0.74 -1.76
CA ILE A 99 -12.18 1.44 -0.66
C ILE A 99 -12.59 2.92 -0.61
N VAL A 100 -12.63 3.60 -1.76
CA VAL A 100 -13.05 5.02 -1.84
C VAL A 100 -14.48 5.19 -1.34
N LEU A 101 -15.39 4.28 -1.70
CA LEU A 101 -16.77 4.29 -1.23
C LEU A 101 -16.89 4.03 0.27
N VAL A 102 -16.07 3.16 0.85
CA VAL A 102 -16.03 2.95 2.32
C VAL A 102 -15.61 4.25 3.01
N ILE A 103 -14.60 4.96 2.49
CA ILE A 103 -14.16 6.26 3.05
C ILE A 103 -15.29 7.30 2.95
N ALA A 104 -16.00 7.37 1.82
CA ALA A 104 -17.15 8.25 1.64
C ALA A 104 -18.33 7.87 2.56
N GLY A 105 -18.54 6.58 2.82
CA GLY A 105 -19.59 6.05 3.68
C GLY A 105 -19.51 6.50 5.14
N PHE A 106 -18.33 6.94 5.62
CA PHE A 106 -18.22 7.55 6.95
C PHE A 106 -18.96 8.89 7.08
N VAL A 107 -19.30 9.54 5.95
CA VAL A 107 -20.13 10.75 5.92
C VAL A 107 -21.61 10.41 5.77
N PHE A 108 -21.94 9.29 5.12
CA PHE A 108 -23.30 8.86 4.83
C PHE A 108 -23.48 7.35 5.06
N ILE A 109 -24.08 7.01 6.21
CA ILE A 109 -24.20 5.65 6.74
C ILE A 109 -24.81 4.65 5.71
N PRO A 110 -25.84 5.00 4.91
CA PRO A 110 -26.39 4.08 3.91
C PRO A 110 -25.38 3.64 2.83
N VAL A 111 -24.43 4.51 2.44
CA VAL A 111 -23.37 4.14 1.48
C VAL A 111 -22.39 3.15 2.09
N LEU A 112 -22.16 3.23 3.40
CA LEU A 112 -21.27 2.31 4.11
C LEU A 112 -21.82 0.87 4.11
N LEU A 113 -23.15 0.70 4.24
CA LEU A 113 -23.81 -0.61 4.17
C LEU A 113 -23.64 -1.31 2.83
N LEU A 114 -23.54 -0.56 1.72
CA LEU A 114 -23.30 -1.12 0.38
C LEU A 114 -21.80 -1.28 0.08
N ALA A 115 -20.97 -0.38 0.58
CA ALA A 115 -19.54 -0.36 0.29
C ALA A 115 -18.78 -1.52 0.97
N VAL A 116 -19.14 -1.87 2.20
CA VAL A 116 -18.45 -2.94 2.96
C VAL A 116 -18.63 -4.32 2.30
N PRO A 117 -19.85 -4.77 1.91
CA PRO A 117 -20.03 -6.02 1.17
C PRO A 117 -19.31 -6.03 -0.18
N SER A 118 -19.33 -4.92 -0.92
CA SER A 118 -18.61 -4.77 -2.19
C SER A 118 -17.09 -4.94 -2.03
N LEU A 119 -16.52 -4.37 -0.96
CA LEU A 119 -15.11 -4.53 -0.63
C LEU A 119 -14.78 -5.98 -0.28
N LEU A 120 -15.59 -6.64 0.56
CA LEU A 120 -15.39 -8.06 0.89
C LEU A 120 -15.50 -8.96 -0.34
N PHE A 121 -16.45 -8.68 -1.23
CA PHE A 121 -16.63 -9.43 -2.46
C PHE A 121 -15.44 -9.29 -3.41
N THR A 122 -14.95 -8.07 -3.64
CA THR A 122 -13.79 -7.82 -4.51
C THR A 122 -12.49 -8.39 -3.92
N LEU A 123 -12.30 -8.34 -2.60
CA LEU A 123 -11.21 -9.02 -1.91
C LEU A 123 -11.32 -10.55 -2.02
N GLY A 124 -12.54 -11.09 -1.92
CA GLY A 124 -12.82 -12.51 -2.14
C GLY A 124 -12.42 -12.98 -3.53
N ILE A 125 -12.79 -12.23 -4.57
CA ILE A 125 -12.38 -12.50 -5.96
C ILE A 125 -10.85 -12.44 -6.09
N MET A 126 -10.21 -11.44 -5.49
CA MET A 126 -8.74 -11.29 -5.53
C MET A 126 -8.03 -12.47 -4.82
N ALA A 127 -8.63 -12.98 -3.74
CA ALA A 127 -8.12 -14.12 -2.98
C ALA A 127 -8.38 -15.46 -3.69
N THR A 128 -9.43 -15.61 -4.47
CA THR A 128 -9.70 -16.85 -5.23
C THR A 128 -9.02 -16.87 -6.60
N ASN A 129 -8.74 -15.70 -7.17
CA ASN A 129 -8.14 -15.59 -8.50
C ASN A 129 -6.69 -16.11 -8.53
N LYS A 130 -6.49 -17.19 -9.29
CA LYS A 130 -5.19 -17.84 -9.50
C LYS A 130 -4.19 -16.94 -10.23
N GLU A 131 -4.64 -16.16 -11.20
CA GLU A 131 -3.82 -15.21 -11.98
C GLU A 131 -3.24 -14.13 -11.08
N PHE A 132 -4.06 -13.60 -10.18
CA PHE A 132 -3.62 -12.57 -9.23
C PHE A 132 -2.50 -13.10 -8.32
N LYS A 133 -2.70 -14.28 -7.74
CA LYS A 133 -1.68 -14.93 -6.90
C LYS A 133 -0.39 -15.22 -7.66
N SER A 134 -0.48 -15.71 -8.89
CA SER A 134 0.69 -15.98 -9.72
C SER A 134 1.45 -14.70 -10.09
N SER A 135 0.72 -13.63 -10.44
CA SER A 135 1.28 -12.30 -10.74
C SER A 135 1.99 -11.68 -9.53
N TYR A 136 1.43 -11.85 -8.33
CA TYR A 136 2.06 -11.38 -7.10
C TYR A 136 3.37 -12.15 -6.79
N LEU A 137 3.35 -13.47 -6.95
CA LEU A 137 4.53 -14.32 -6.71
C LEU A 137 5.66 -14.03 -7.70
N THR A 138 5.34 -13.78 -8.96
CA THR A 138 6.32 -13.40 -10.00
C THR A 138 6.94 -12.05 -9.75
N GLN A 139 6.17 -11.05 -9.31
CA GLN A 139 6.73 -9.76 -8.90
C GLN A 139 7.73 -9.92 -7.75
N ARG A 140 7.41 -10.76 -6.77
CA ARG A 140 8.32 -11.07 -5.67
C ARG A 140 9.58 -11.81 -6.14
N ALA A 141 9.45 -12.74 -7.09
CA ALA A 141 10.59 -13.40 -7.71
C ALA A 141 11.50 -12.40 -8.43
N ILE A 142 10.94 -11.49 -9.23
CA ILE A 142 11.68 -10.41 -9.92
C ILE A 142 12.42 -9.52 -8.93
N GLN A 143 11.81 -9.16 -7.80
CA GLN A 143 12.48 -8.39 -6.76
C GLN A 143 13.69 -9.14 -6.19
N LEU A 144 13.52 -10.45 -5.91
CA LEU A 144 14.59 -11.29 -5.39
C LEU A 144 15.74 -11.46 -6.39
N TYR A 145 15.41 -11.63 -7.67
CA TYR A 145 16.36 -11.66 -8.77
C TYR A 145 17.19 -10.38 -8.82
N LYS A 146 16.55 -9.21 -8.77
CA LYS A 146 17.25 -7.92 -8.76
C LYS A 146 18.17 -7.74 -7.55
N THR A 147 17.80 -8.33 -6.41
CA THR A 147 18.63 -8.32 -5.19
C THR A 147 19.71 -9.41 -5.16
N GLY A 148 19.82 -10.25 -6.21
CA GLY A 148 20.83 -11.30 -6.33
C GLY A 148 20.50 -12.61 -5.60
N ASN A 149 19.29 -12.77 -5.06
CA ASN A 149 18.89 -14.02 -4.40
C ASN A 149 18.21 -14.97 -5.40
N PHE A 150 19.01 -15.67 -6.19
CA PHE A 150 18.56 -16.53 -7.28
C PHE A 150 17.84 -17.79 -6.82
N GLU A 151 18.28 -18.40 -5.72
CA GLU A 151 17.66 -19.61 -5.17
C GLU A 151 16.20 -19.37 -4.73
N LEU A 152 15.97 -18.31 -3.95
CA LEU A 152 14.62 -17.92 -3.56
C LEU A 152 13.81 -17.46 -4.78
N SER A 153 14.41 -16.73 -5.71
CA SER A 153 13.75 -16.32 -6.95
C SER A 153 13.22 -17.53 -7.73
N LYS A 154 14.03 -18.58 -7.92
CA LYS A 154 13.63 -19.83 -8.58
C LYS A 154 12.46 -20.49 -7.85
N LYS A 155 12.52 -20.58 -6.52
CA LYS A 155 11.44 -21.12 -5.68
C LYS A 155 10.11 -20.36 -5.85
N TYR A 156 10.15 -19.03 -5.96
CA TYR A 156 8.94 -18.22 -6.18
C TYR A 156 8.39 -18.37 -7.60
N CYS A 157 9.25 -18.52 -8.62
CA CYS A 157 8.80 -18.83 -9.99
C CYS A 157 8.07 -20.18 -10.07
N ILE A 158 8.61 -21.24 -9.47
CA ILE A 158 7.97 -22.56 -9.44
C ILE A 158 6.59 -22.46 -8.76
N LYS A 159 6.49 -21.74 -7.63
CA LYS A 159 5.22 -21.51 -6.95
C LYS A 159 4.22 -20.72 -7.81
N ALA A 160 4.69 -19.74 -8.58
CA ALA A 160 3.85 -18.95 -9.45
C ALA A 160 3.28 -19.79 -10.61
N ILE A 161 4.13 -20.60 -11.26
CA ILE A 161 3.74 -21.50 -12.35
C ILE A 161 2.75 -22.56 -11.84
N LYS A 162 3.01 -23.16 -10.67
CA LYS A 162 2.08 -24.13 -10.06
C LYS A 162 0.68 -23.56 -9.81
N LYS A 163 0.56 -22.25 -9.59
CA LYS A 163 -0.74 -21.59 -9.38
C LYS A 163 -1.42 -21.20 -10.68
N PHE A 164 -0.65 -20.75 -11.67
CA PHE A 164 -1.17 -20.37 -12.98
C PHE A 164 -0.11 -20.69 -14.05
N GLU A 165 -0.38 -21.73 -14.82
CA GLU A 165 0.56 -22.28 -15.78
C GLU A 165 0.84 -21.34 -16.95
N ASN A 166 -0.13 -20.51 -17.33
CA ASN A 166 -0.01 -19.58 -18.45
C ASN A 166 0.79 -18.30 -18.12
N ASN A 167 1.49 -18.26 -16.98
CA ASN A 167 2.34 -17.12 -16.65
C ASN A 167 3.68 -17.19 -17.40
N ASN A 168 3.70 -16.66 -18.62
CA ASN A 168 4.88 -16.65 -19.49
C ASN A 168 6.08 -15.95 -18.85
N SER A 169 5.85 -14.88 -18.07
CA SER A 169 6.92 -14.12 -17.41
C SER A 169 7.62 -14.94 -16.31
N ALA A 170 6.86 -15.79 -15.61
CA ALA A 170 7.42 -16.72 -14.62
C ALA A 170 8.29 -17.79 -15.29
N LYS A 171 7.80 -18.33 -16.41
CA LYS A 171 8.46 -19.38 -17.19
C LYS A 171 9.77 -18.89 -17.80
N THR A 172 9.76 -17.71 -18.43
CA THR A 172 10.98 -17.11 -19.00
C THR A 172 12.02 -16.83 -17.92
N LEU A 173 11.62 -16.25 -16.78
CA LEU A 173 12.55 -15.99 -15.68
C LEU A 173 13.11 -17.29 -15.06
N LEU A 174 12.29 -18.34 -14.94
CA LEU A 174 12.76 -19.66 -14.47
C LEU A 174 13.81 -20.24 -15.42
N LYS A 175 13.56 -20.21 -16.73
CA LYS A 175 14.47 -20.75 -17.74
C LYS A 175 15.83 -20.05 -17.71
N HIS A 176 15.84 -18.72 -17.54
CA HIS A 176 17.09 -17.97 -17.38
C HIS A 176 17.84 -18.34 -16.11
N LEU A 177 17.14 -18.51 -14.99
CA LEU A 177 17.74 -18.94 -13.72
C LEU A 177 18.31 -20.36 -13.76
N GLU A 178 17.74 -21.23 -14.60
CA GLU A 178 18.24 -22.60 -14.79
C GLU A 178 19.42 -22.65 -15.75
N ALA A 179 19.50 -21.75 -16.73
CA ALA A 179 20.61 -21.65 -17.67
C ALA A 179 21.85 -20.93 -17.11
N SER A 180 21.73 -20.24 -15.98
CA SER A 180 22.82 -19.47 -15.35
C SER A 180 23.54 -20.23 -14.23
N HIS A 181 23.27 -21.53 -14.09
CA HIS A 181 23.94 -22.46 -13.18
C HIS A 181 24.53 -23.65 -13.94
#